data_AF-A0A0K8UUE4-F1
#
_entry.id   AF-A0A0K8UUE4-F1
#
_cell.length_a   1.000
_cell.length_b   1.000
_cell.length_c   1.000
_cell.angle_alpha   90.00
_cell.angle_beta   90.00
_cell.angle_gamma   90.00
#
_symmetry.space_group_name_H-M   'P 1'
#
loop_
_entity.id
_entity.type
_entity.pdbx_description
1 polymer ?
#
loop_
_entity_poly.entity_id
_entity_poly.type
_entity_poly.pdbx_seq_one_letter_code
_entity_poly.pdbx_strand_id
1 'polypeptide(L)'
;MHWYYNFLVRRPYLMVLAVAVLCIACITVSVTMNSIPDFSDPTLGFETRGTALGKRLSAWNNLIQETGPSGSLVTDPNDLLFYNKNNYHHLKNMRKHQRHNRTHKRKNRKKAQKPKTP
;
A
#
# COMPACT_ATOMS: atom_id res chain seq x y z
N MET A 1 15.91 -27.46 35.18
CA MET A 1 14.67 -28.20 34.84
C MET A 1 13.68 -28.31 36.00
N HIS A 2 14.11 -28.57 37.24
CA HIS A 2 13.19 -28.71 38.39
C HIS A 2 12.26 -27.50 38.62
N TRP A 3 12.76 -26.29 38.38
CA TRP A 3 11.99 -25.06 38.54
C TRP A 3 10.80 -24.95 37.56
N TYR A 4 10.98 -25.39 36.32
CA TYR A 4 9.91 -25.41 35.31
C TYR A 4 8.79 -26.38 35.71
N TYR A 5 9.13 -27.59 36.15
CA TYR A 5 8.14 -28.56 36.64
C TYR A 5 7.39 -28.05 37.87
N ASN A 6 8.09 -27.42 38.81
CA ASN A 6 7.46 -26.82 39.98
C ASN A 6 6.49 -25.70 39.61
N PHE A 7 6.80 -24.90 38.59
CA PHE A 7 5.91 -23.86 38.09
C PHE A 7 4.65 -24.44 37.43
N LEU A 8 4.83 -25.51 36.64
CA LEU A 8 3.76 -26.19 35.91
C LEU A 8 2.76 -26.89 36.86
N VAL A 9 3.26 -27.56 37.90
CA VAL A 9 2.44 -28.29 38.88
C VAL A 9 1.74 -27.35 39.87
N ARG A 10 2.41 -26.28 40.31
CA ARG A 10 1.93 -25.45 41.43
C ARG A 10 0.90 -24.39 40.99
N ARG A 11 0.92 -23.97 39.72
CA ARG A 11 0.02 -22.93 39.18
C ARG A 11 -0.36 -23.21 37.70
N PRO A 12 -1.00 -24.35 37.36
CA PRO A 12 -1.33 -24.70 35.98
C PRO A 12 -2.24 -23.66 35.31
N TYR A 13 -3.18 -23.07 36.05
CA TYR A 13 -4.11 -22.06 35.53
C TYR A 13 -3.42 -20.79 35.00
N LEU A 14 -2.33 -20.34 35.65
CA LEU A 14 -1.57 -19.17 35.17
C LEU A 14 -0.86 -19.47 33.85
N MET A 15 -0.34 -20.69 33.70
CA MET A 15 0.27 -21.15 32.46
C MET A 15 -0.76 -21.18 31.32
N VAL A 16 -1.91 -21.82 31.56
CA VAL A 16 -3.00 -21.89 30.57
C VAL A 16 -3.48 -20.50 30.19
N LEU A 17 -3.66 -19.60 31.16
CA LEU A 17 -4.06 -18.21 30.90
C LEU A 17 -3.04 -17.46 30.04
N ALA A 18 -1.75 -17.55 30.38
CA ALA A 18 -0.69 -16.87 29.64
C ALA A 18 -0.62 -17.35 28.18
N VAL A 19 -0.69 -18.68 27.97
CA VAL A 19 -0.70 -19.27 26.63
C VAL A 19 -1.96 -18.87 25.87
N ALA A 20 -3.14 -18.92 26.50
CA ALA A 20 -4.41 -18.53 25.88
C ALA A 20 -4.38 -17.07 25.44
N VAL A 21 -3.93 -16.15 26.29
CA VAL A 21 -3.82 -14.72 25.96
C VAL A 21 -2.85 -14.51 24.80
N LEU A 22 -1.71 -15.18 24.80
CA LEU A 22 -0.73 -15.10 23.71
C LEU A 22 -1.31 -15.61 22.38
N CYS A 23 -1.96 -16.77 22.39
CA CYS A 23 -2.62 -17.33 21.21
C CYS A 23 -3.73 -16.41 20.69
N ILE A 24 -4.60 -15.90 21.56
CA ILE A 24 -5.70 -15.00 21.19
C ILE A 24 -5.14 -13.70 20.60
N ALA A 25 -4.10 -13.12 21.21
CA ALA A 25 -3.45 -11.93 20.69
C ALA A 25 -2.86 -12.17 19.30
N CYS A 26 -2.14 -13.28 19.09
CA CYS A 26 -1.58 -13.64 17.79
C CYS A 26 -2.67 -13.86 16.72
N ILE A 27 -3.75 -14.57 17.06
CA ILE A 27 -4.88 -14.80 16.14
C ILE A 27 -5.54 -13.47 15.79
N THR A 28 -5.81 -12.64 16.80
CA THR A 28 -6.45 -11.32 16.60
C THR A 28 -5.61 -10.45 15.68
N VAL A 29 -4.29 -10.38 15.91
CA VAL A 29 -3.36 -9.63 15.06
C VAL A 29 -3.34 -10.20 13.65
N SER A 30 -3.27 -11.53 13.49
CA SER A 30 -3.24 -12.19 12.19
C SER A 30 -4.50 -11.88 11.35
N VAL A 31 -5.68 -11.93 11.98
CA VAL A 31 -6.98 -11.71 11.31
C VAL A 31 -7.25 -10.23 11.04
N THR A 32 -6.83 -9.33 11.93
CA THR A 32 -7.07 -7.89 11.75
C THR A 32 -6.09 -7.23 10.80
N MET A 33 -4.84 -7.71 10.74
CA MET A 33 -3.80 -7.11 9.92
C MET A 33 -3.76 -7.64 8.49
N ASN A 34 -4.24 -8.86 8.25
CA ASN A 34 -4.25 -9.48 6.93
C ASN A 34 -5.68 -9.70 6.43
N SER A 35 -5.92 -9.39 5.16
CA SER A 35 -7.13 -9.84 4.46
C SER A 35 -7.12 -11.36 4.32
N ILE A 36 -8.32 -11.95 4.29
CA ILE A 36 -8.50 -13.38 4.05
C ILE A 36 -7.83 -13.74 2.71
N PRO A 37 -7.02 -14.82 2.63
CA PRO A 37 -6.39 -15.23 1.39
C PRO A 37 -7.45 -15.66 0.36
N ASP A 38 -7.25 -15.25 -0.89
CA ASP A 38 -8.09 -15.64 -2.01
C ASP A 38 -7.54 -16.92 -2.66
N PHE A 39 -8.43 -17.88 -2.91
CA PHE A 39 -8.11 -19.17 -3.53
C PHE A 39 -8.82 -19.36 -4.88
N SER A 40 -9.29 -18.27 -5.49
CA SER A 40 -10.03 -18.30 -6.76
C SER A 40 -9.22 -18.89 -7.92
N ASP A 41 -7.90 -18.74 -7.93
CA ASP A 41 -7.01 -19.35 -8.92
C ASP A 41 -6.15 -20.47 -8.27
N PRO A 42 -6.49 -21.75 -8.50
CA PRO A 42 -5.74 -22.86 -7.94
C PRO A 42 -4.36 -23.05 -8.59
N THR A 43 -4.08 -22.39 -9.72
CA THR A 43 -2.80 -22.47 -10.42
C THR A 43 -1.80 -21.39 -9.96
N LEU A 44 -2.22 -20.52 -9.05
CA LEU A 44 -1.39 -19.46 -8.50
C LEU A 44 -0.25 -20.06 -7.65
N GLY A 45 1.00 -19.85 -8.08
CA GLY A 45 2.20 -20.35 -7.39
C GLY A 45 2.92 -21.51 -8.07
N PHE A 46 2.41 -22.05 -9.19
CA PHE A 46 3.11 -23.09 -9.98
C PHE A 46 4.21 -22.55 -10.91
N GLU A 47 4.50 -21.25 -10.88
CA GLU A 47 5.60 -20.69 -11.66
C GLU A 47 6.98 -21.04 -11.08
N THR A 48 7.93 -21.36 -11.96
CA THR A 48 9.29 -21.77 -11.59
C THR A 48 10.17 -20.57 -11.23
N ARG A 49 9.81 -19.84 -10.17
CA ARG A 49 10.55 -18.66 -9.67
C ARG A 49 12.01 -19.02 -9.35
N GLY A 50 12.91 -18.06 -9.56
CA GLY A 50 14.34 -18.22 -9.24
C GLY A 50 15.16 -19.02 -10.26
N THR A 51 14.52 -19.82 -11.14
CA THR A 51 15.21 -20.50 -12.25
C THR A 51 15.62 -19.51 -13.35
N ALA A 52 16.60 -19.87 -14.17
CA ALA A 52 17.01 -19.04 -15.31
C ALA A 52 15.85 -18.77 -16.28
N LEU A 53 15.00 -19.77 -16.52
CA LEU A 53 13.82 -19.64 -17.37
C LEU A 53 12.73 -18.77 -16.71
N GLY A 54 12.46 -18.99 -15.41
CA GLY A 54 11.52 -18.17 -14.66
C GLY A 54 11.92 -16.70 -14.59
N LYS A 55 13.22 -16.39 -14.46
CA LYS A 55 13.73 -15.01 -14.52
C LYS A 55 13.47 -14.37 -15.88
N ARG A 56 13.70 -15.10 -16.98
CA ARG A 56 13.42 -14.61 -18.34
C ARG A 56 11.93 -14.37 -18.56
N LEU A 57 11.09 -15.32 -18.14
CA LEU A 57 9.64 -15.22 -18.29
C LEU A 57 9.06 -14.06 -17.45
N SER A 58 9.49 -13.91 -16.21
CA SER A 58 9.09 -12.80 -15.34
C SER A 58 9.55 -11.45 -15.90
N ALA A 59 10.80 -11.34 -16.36
CA ALA A 59 11.29 -10.11 -16.99
C ALA A 59 10.51 -9.77 -18.27
N TRP A 60 10.18 -10.77 -19.09
CA TRP A 60 9.37 -10.59 -20.29
C TRP A 60 7.95 -10.11 -19.97
N ASN A 61 7.30 -10.72 -18.97
CA ASN A 61 5.97 -10.30 -18.52
C ASN A 61 5.96 -8.87 -17.96
N ASN A 62 6.98 -8.52 -17.16
CA ASN A 62 7.14 -7.16 -16.65
C ASN A 62 7.39 -6.16 -17.79
N LEU A 63 8.18 -6.53 -18.80
CA LEU A 63 8.42 -5.69 -19.97
C LEU A 63 7.12 -5.40 -20.73
N ILE A 64 6.30 -6.42 -20.99
CA ILE A 64 5.00 -6.24 -21.65
C ILE A 64 4.10 -5.31 -20.83
N GLN A 65 4.06 -5.50 -19.51
CA GLN A 65 3.26 -4.68 -18.61
C GLN A 65 3.72 -3.22 -18.58
N GLU A 66 5.03 -2.98 -18.61
CA GLU A 66 5.62 -1.64 -18.65
C GLU A 66 5.56 -0.96 -20.02
N THR A 67 5.46 -1.72 -21.11
CA THR A 67 5.16 -1.17 -22.45
C THR A 67 3.67 -0.95 -22.70
N GLY A 68 2.82 -1.32 -21.74
CA GLY A 68 1.38 -1.15 -21.83
C GLY A 68 0.91 0.29 -21.59
N PRO A 69 -0.42 0.55 -21.64
CA PRO A 69 -1.00 1.91 -21.61
C PRO A 69 -0.70 2.73 -20.34
N SER A 70 -0.30 2.07 -19.26
CA SER A 70 -0.01 2.70 -17.96
C SER A 70 1.46 2.63 -17.56
N GLY A 71 2.28 1.95 -18.36
CA GLY A 71 3.70 1.79 -18.09
C GLY A 71 4.53 2.96 -18.62
N SER A 72 5.78 3.05 -18.16
CA SER A 72 6.66 4.17 -18.56
C SER A 72 7.40 3.90 -19.87
N LEU A 73 7.46 2.64 -20.31
CA LEU A 73 8.10 2.28 -21.56
C LEU A 73 7.11 2.40 -22.70
N VAL A 74 7.63 2.80 -23.85
CA VAL A 74 6.82 3.13 -25.00
C VAL A 74 7.38 2.41 -26.21
N THR A 75 6.49 1.83 -27.01
CA THR A 75 6.84 1.12 -28.23
C THR A 75 7.06 2.06 -29.42
N ASP A 76 6.26 3.11 -29.54
CA ASP A 76 6.39 4.15 -30.57
C ASP A 76 6.90 5.48 -29.96
N PRO A 77 8.04 6.04 -30.42
CA PRO A 77 8.53 7.32 -29.94
C PRO A 77 7.50 8.48 -30.03
N ASN A 78 6.50 8.41 -30.90
CA ASN A 78 5.43 9.41 -30.97
C ASN A 78 4.54 9.43 -29.72
N ASP A 79 4.31 8.29 -29.08
CA ASP A 79 3.48 8.18 -27.87
C ASP A 79 4.13 8.93 -26.68
N LEU A 80 5.46 9.07 -26.67
CA LEU A 80 6.18 9.91 -25.71
C LEU A 80 5.77 11.39 -25.82
N LEU A 81 5.54 11.88 -27.04
CA LEU A 81 5.14 13.26 -27.28
C LEU A 81 3.72 13.51 -26.76
N PHE A 82 2.80 12.56 -26.97
CA PHE A 82 1.44 12.62 -26.45
C PHE A 82 1.39 12.52 -24.92
N TYR A 83 2.16 11.60 -24.33
CA TYR A 83 2.27 11.45 -22.88
C TYR A 83 2.79 12.74 -22.23
N ASN A 84 3.87 13.30 -22.75
CA ASN A 84 4.47 14.51 -22.18
C ASN A 84 3.52 15.72 -22.29
N LYS A 85 2.85 15.89 -23.45
CA LYS A 85 1.86 16.95 -23.65
C LYS A 85 0.71 16.86 -22.65
N ASN A 86 0.14 15.66 -22.46
CA ASN A 86 -0.94 15.45 -21.48
C ASN A 86 -0.47 15.73 -20.05
N ASN A 87 0.74 15.31 -19.69
CA ASN A 87 1.31 15.55 -18.36
C ASN A 87 1.55 17.05 -18.10
N TYR A 88 2.05 17.80 -19.09
CA TYR A 88 2.16 19.27 -19.00
C TYR A 88 0.81 19.94 -18.75
N HIS A 89 -0.25 19.52 -19.46
CA HIS A 89 -1.60 20.07 -19.28
C HIS A 89 -2.14 19.76 -17.87
N HIS A 90 -1.94 18.54 -17.38
CA HIS A 90 -2.34 18.14 -16.03
C HIS A 90 -1.60 18.96 -14.95
N LEU A 91 -0.27 19.09 -15.04
CA LEU A 91 0.54 19.87 -14.10
C LEU A 91 0.16 21.36 -14.11
N LYS A 92 -0.14 21.92 -15.29
CA LYS A 92 -0.60 23.31 -15.44
C LYS A 92 -1.96 23.53 -14.77
N ASN A 93 -2.89 22.59 -14.95
CA ASN A 93 -4.22 22.65 -14.34
C ASN A 93 -4.15 22.53 -12.81
N MET A 94 -3.31 21.62 -12.30
CA MET A 94 -3.04 21.47 -10.86
C MET A 94 -2.46 22.76 -10.25
N ARG A 95 -1.46 23.37 -10.90
CA ARG A 95 -0.91 24.67 -10.46
C ARG A 95 -1.95 25.79 -10.45
N LYS A 96 -2.87 25.81 -11.42
CA LYS A 96 -3.96 26.79 -11.49
C LYS A 96 -4.96 26.61 -10.34
N HIS A 97 -5.39 25.38 -10.07
CA HIS A 97 -6.26 25.06 -8.94
C HIS A 97 -5.61 25.40 -7.60
N GLN A 98 -4.34 25.06 -7.41
CA GLN A 98 -3.60 25.37 -6.19
C GLN A 98 -3.48 26.89 -5.96
N ARG A 99 -3.25 27.66 -7.03
CA ARG A 99 -3.24 29.13 -6.94
C ARG A 99 -4.60 29.67 -6.52
N HIS A 100 -5.69 29.20 -7.14
CA HIS A 100 -7.05 29.64 -6.82
C HIS A 100 -7.43 29.36 -5.35
N ASN A 101 -7.10 28.16 -4.85
CA ASN A 101 -7.33 27.78 -3.46
C ASN A 101 -6.51 28.65 -2.48
N ARG A 102 -5.26 29.00 -2.83
CA ARG A 102 -4.43 29.91 -2.03
C ARG A 102 -5.04 31.32 -1.97
N THR A 103 -5.57 31.84 -3.07
CA THR A 103 -6.25 33.15 -3.08
C THR A 103 -7.52 33.13 -2.23
N HIS A 104 -8.35 32.08 -2.35
CA HIS A 104 -9.55 31.92 -1.51
C HIS A 104 -9.21 31.84 -0.02
N LYS A 105 -8.20 31.04 0.35
CA LYS A 105 -7.75 30.92 1.75
C LYS A 105 -7.23 32.25 2.31
N ARG A 106 -6.50 33.03 1.50
CA ARG A 106 -5.98 34.35 1.90
C ARG A 106 -7.11 35.38 2.04
N LYS A 107 -8.14 35.33 1.20
CA LYS A 107 -9.34 36.19 1.29
C LYS A 107 -10.17 35.89 2.54
N ASN A 108 -10.34 34.61 2.89
CA ASN A 108 -11.05 34.20 4.10
C ASN A 108 -10.30 34.62 5.38
N ARG A 109 -8.97 34.48 5.42
CA ARG A 109 -8.16 34.98 6.55
C ARG A 109 -8.26 36.51 6.72
N LYS A 110 -8.29 37.28 5.62
CA LYS A 110 -8.50 38.74 5.69
C LYS A 110 -9.91 39.13 6.15
N LYS A 111 -10.94 38.35 5.82
CA LYS A 111 -12.31 38.58 6.34
C LYS A 111 -12.41 38.30 7.85
N ALA A 112 -11.72 37.27 8.35
CA ALA A 112 -11.69 36.95 9.78
C ALA A 112 -10.93 37.99 10.64
N GLN A 113 -10.05 38.79 10.03
CA GLN A 113 -9.26 39.83 10.72
C GLN A 113 -9.87 41.23 10.65
N LYS A 114 -11.01 41.43 9.99
CA LYS A 114 -11.73 42.71 10.08
C LYS A 114 -12.42 42.79 11.44
N PRO A 115 -12.12 43.79 12.30
CA PRO A 115 -12.84 43.97 13.56
C PRO A 115 -14.31 44.27 13.25
N LYS A 116 -15.22 43.63 13.99
CA LYS A 116 -16.63 44.01 14.00
C LYS A 116 -16.70 45.37 14.69
N THR A 117 -16.95 46.43 13.92
CA THR A 117 -17.35 47.70 14.50
C THR A 117 -18.72 47.53 15.17
N PRO A 118 -18.90 48.02 16.42
CA PRO A 118 -20.22 48.16 17.04
C PRO A 118 -21.07 49.19 16.31
#